data_AF-A0A6L9YUX1-F1
#
_entry.id   AF-A0A6L9YUX1-F1
#
_cell.length_a   1.000
_cell.length_b   1.000
_cell.length_c   1.000
_cell.angle_alpha   90.00
_cell.angle_beta   90.00
_cell.angle_gamma   90.00
#
_symmetry.space_group_name_H-M   'P 1'
#
loop_
_entity.id
_entity.type
_entity.pdbx_description
1 polymer ?
#
loop_
_entity_poly.entity_id
_entity_poly.type
_entity_poly.pdbx_seq_one_letter_code
_entity_poly.pdbx_strand_id
1 'polypeptide(L)'
;MIARKLPVTQVQFGTKSFQGVLISNNPLTFGIGVPQLVDIFPWTFSTKIQRKNGDFRASKRVASRNLKRLLGEDFRASKYSTEIDNAPVNVIKLIDMERLLLKMAVKGDPEAIQWTEELIGLSLHQLFCDAFKIKFEAEDRQEFLTQRQQGILARREYTDVIKAYLDAHPEVQGKKRQFMYSTVSDLVNRDVLGKTAKALREERGLATDDQVRDSYDAKTLGEIRQRERHAAMLVEKQDMCPISAIKEAIRFYS
;
A
#
# COMPACT_ATOMS: atom_id res chain seq x y z
N MET A 1 13.89 -33.17 -26.50
CA MET A 1 14.23 -32.59 -25.18
C MET A 1 12.98 -31.88 -24.68
N ILE A 2 12.31 -32.39 -23.64
CA ILE A 2 11.10 -31.74 -23.11
C ILE A 2 11.55 -30.42 -22.49
N ALA A 3 11.03 -29.29 -22.97
CA ALA A 3 11.35 -27.99 -22.40
C ALA A 3 10.96 -28.00 -20.92
N ARG A 4 11.96 -27.84 -20.03
CA ARG A 4 11.73 -27.81 -18.59
C ARG A 4 10.78 -26.66 -18.27
N LYS A 5 9.61 -26.98 -17.72
CA LYS A 5 8.66 -25.99 -17.21
C LYS A 5 9.26 -25.30 -16.00
N LEU A 6 9.14 -23.97 -15.95
CA LEU A 6 9.64 -23.19 -14.83
C LEU A 6 8.71 -23.32 -13.62
N PRO A 7 9.26 -23.47 -12.40
CA PRO A 7 8.50 -23.48 -11.17
C PRO A 7 7.75 -22.16 -10.95
N VAL A 8 6.53 -22.28 -10.44
CA VAL A 8 5.72 -21.13 -10.04
C VAL A 8 5.28 -21.33 -8.59
N THR A 9 5.36 -20.28 -7.79
CA THR A 9 4.90 -20.30 -6.40
C THR A 9 4.14 -19.03 -6.05
N GLN A 10 3.33 -19.11 -4.99
CA GLN A 10 2.67 -17.93 -4.44
C GLN A 10 3.68 -17.11 -3.63
N VAL A 11 3.83 -15.84 -3.98
CA VAL A 11 4.64 -14.88 -3.25
C VAL A 11 3.71 -14.04 -2.38
N GLN A 12 4.00 -14.01 -1.07
CA GLN A 12 3.25 -13.23 -0.10
C GLN A 12 3.86 -11.84 0.08
N PHE A 13 3.00 -10.84 0.07
CA PHE A 13 3.31 -9.43 0.23
C PHE A 13 2.36 -8.81 1.25
N GLY A 14 2.63 -9.06 2.54
CA GLY A 14 1.72 -8.71 3.62
C GLY A 14 0.36 -9.40 3.44
N THR A 15 -0.70 -8.60 3.31
CA THR A 15 -2.08 -9.05 3.04
C THR A 15 -2.37 -9.37 1.56
N LYS A 16 -1.42 -9.11 0.66
CA LYS A 16 -1.56 -9.34 -0.79
C LYS A 16 -0.72 -10.52 -1.22
N SER A 17 -1.05 -11.10 -2.37
CA SER A 17 -0.26 -12.18 -2.93
C SER A 17 -0.35 -12.24 -4.46
N PHE A 18 0.68 -12.77 -5.09
CA PHE A 18 0.76 -12.96 -6.54
C PHE A 18 1.64 -14.17 -6.89
N GLN A 19 1.63 -14.63 -8.14
CA GLN A 19 2.45 -15.77 -8.55
C GLN A 19 3.83 -15.32 -9.05
N GLY A 20 4.88 -15.80 -8.39
CA GLY A 20 6.28 -15.63 -8.79
C GLY A 20 6.81 -16.82 -9.58
N VAL A 21 7.65 -16.56 -10.57
CA VAL A 21 8.31 -17.55 -11.42
C VAL A 21 9.78 -17.63 -11.04
N LEU A 22 10.29 -18.83 -10.77
CA LEU A 22 11.72 -19.08 -10.59
C LEU A 22 12.37 -19.32 -11.96
N ILE A 23 13.10 -18.34 -12.49
CA ILE A 23 13.74 -18.44 -13.82
C ILE A 23 14.98 -19.33 -13.75
N SER A 24 15.78 -19.19 -12.70
CA SER A 24 16.91 -20.07 -12.40
C SER A 24 17.17 -20.12 -10.90
N ASN A 25 18.02 -21.05 -10.45
CA ASN A 25 18.45 -21.14 -9.05
C ASN A 25 19.32 -19.96 -8.60
N ASN A 26 19.62 -19.00 -9.48
CA ASN A 26 20.24 -17.74 -9.09
C ASN A 26 19.19 -16.87 -8.36
N PRO A 27 19.45 -16.42 -7.11
CA PRO A 27 18.51 -15.61 -6.33
C PRO A 27 18.18 -14.25 -6.95
N LEU A 28 18.91 -13.82 -7.99
CA LEU A 28 18.62 -12.58 -8.73
C LEU A 28 17.67 -12.80 -9.92
N THR A 29 17.15 -14.01 -10.11
CA THR A 29 16.41 -14.39 -11.31
C THR A 29 14.98 -14.86 -11.00
N PHE A 30 14.25 -14.03 -10.27
CA PHE A 30 12.80 -14.15 -10.14
C PHE A 30 12.09 -13.37 -11.25
N GLY A 31 10.86 -13.78 -11.55
CA GLY A 31 10.02 -13.08 -12.50
C GLY A 31 8.54 -13.15 -12.17
N ILE A 32 7.75 -12.38 -12.90
CA ILE A 32 6.29 -12.35 -12.81
C ILE A 32 5.73 -12.51 -14.22
N GLY A 33 4.66 -13.28 -14.36
CA GLY A 33 3.96 -13.41 -15.64
C GLY A 33 3.33 -12.07 -16.03
N VAL A 34 3.64 -11.55 -17.22
CA VAL A 34 3.13 -10.28 -17.72
C VAL A 34 1.59 -10.16 -17.67
N PRO A 35 0.79 -11.23 -17.94
CA PRO A 35 -0.66 -11.14 -17.79
C PRO A 35 -1.13 -10.79 -16.37
N GLN A 36 -0.40 -11.19 -15.32
CA GLN A 36 -0.74 -10.88 -13.93
C GLN A 36 -0.64 -9.38 -13.63
N LEU A 37 0.25 -8.66 -14.30
CA LEU A 37 0.41 -7.22 -14.11
C LEU A 37 -0.86 -6.44 -14.46
N VAL A 38 -1.70 -6.98 -15.35
CA VAL A 38 -2.99 -6.38 -15.70
C VAL A 38 -3.98 -6.51 -14.56
N ASP A 39 -3.96 -7.64 -13.87
CA ASP A 39 -4.84 -7.88 -12.71
C ASP A 39 -4.37 -7.07 -11.50
N ILE A 40 -3.05 -6.91 -11.33
CA ILE A 40 -2.45 -6.16 -10.21
C ILE A 40 -2.55 -4.65 -10.41
N PHE A 41 -2.30 -4.16 -11.63
CA PHE A 41 -2.25 -2.72 -11.96
C PHE A 41 -3.26 -2.35 -13.07
N PRO A 42 -4.57 -2.59 -12.86
CA PRO A 42 -5.57 -2.38 -13.89
C PRO A 42 -5.67 -0.91 -14.32
N TRP A 43 -5.32 0.05 -13.44
CA TRP A 43 -5.33 1.48 -13.76
C TRP A 43 -4.38 1.83 -14.92
N THR A 44 -3.18 1.26 -14.92
CA THR A 44 -2.19 1.45 -15.99
C THR A 44 -2.48 0.61 -17.24
N PHE A 45 -2.93 -0.63 -17.07
CA PHE A 45 -3.03 -1.58 -18.20
C PHE A 45 -4.41 -1.68 -18.84
N SER A 46 -5.43 -1.06 -18.25
CA SER A 46 -6.82 -1.20 -18.70
C SER A 46 -7.58 0.13 -18.75
N THR A 47 -8.44 0.23 -19.76
CA THR A 47 -9.34 1.38 -19.93
C THR A 47 -10.37 1.44 -18.80
N LYS A 48 -11.00 2.61 -18.62
CA LYS A 48 -12.06 2.80 -17.62
C LYS A 48 -13.23 1.83 -17.81
N ILE A 49 -13.60 1.54 -19.06
CA ILE A 49 -14.69 0.60 -19.40
C ILE A 49 -14.33 -0.82 -18.99
N GLN A 50 -13.11 -1.28 -19.30
CA GLN A 50 -12.64 -2.62 -18.93
C GLN A 50 -12.59 -2.81 -17.42
N ARG A 51 -12.12 -1.79 -16.68
CA ARG A 51 -12.12 -1.80 -15.22
C ARG A 51 -13.52 -1.90 -14.63
N LYS A 52 -14.48 -1.15 -15.17
CA LYS A 52 -15.88 -1.21 -14.73
C LYS A 52 -16.52 -2.59 -14.98
N ASN A 53 -16.18 -3.21 -16.10
CA ASN A 53 -16.80 -4.47 -16.52
C ASN A 53 -16.05 -5.72 -16.05
N GLY A 54 -14.85 -5.57 -15.45
CA GLY A 54 -14.00 -6.69 -15.03
C GLY A 54 -13.43 -7.55 -16.17
N ASP A 55 -13.55 -7.14 -17.44
CA ASP A 55 -13.02 -7.89 -18.59
C ASP A 55 -11.65 -7.34 -19.03
N PHE A 56 -10.61 -8.05 -18.62
CA PHE A 56 -9.21 -7.70 -18.91
C PHE A 56 -8.59 -8.52 -20.05
N ARG A 57 -9.35 -9.35 -20.77
CA ARG A 57 -8.80 -10.27 -21.80
C ARG A 57 -8.03 -9.52 -22.88
N ALA A 58 -8.57 -8.41 -23.37
CA ALA A 58 -7.89 -7.58 -24.36
C ALA A 58 -6.62 -6.92 -23.79
N SER A 59 -6.67 -6.40 -22.55
CA SER A 59 -5.51 -5.83 -21.87
C SER A 59 -4.37 -6.84 -21.69
N LYS A 60 -4.68 -8.08 -21.28
CA LYS A 60 -3.69 -9.17 -21.14
C LYS A 60 -2.96 -9.48 -22.45
N ARG A 61 -3.66 -9.41 -23.59
CA ARG A 61 -3.05 -9.63 -24.92
C ARG A 61 -2.08 -8.52 -25.34
N VAL A 62 -2.33 -7.27 -24.92
CA VAL A 62 -1.50 -6.12 -25.29
C VAL A 62 -0.52 -5.68 -24.19
N ALA A 63 -0.54 -6.31 -23.01
CA ALA A 63 0.25 -5.94 -21.85
C ALA A 63 1.76 -5.84 -22.14
N SER A 64 2.33 -6.79 -22.89
CA SER A 64 3.75 -6.76 -23.27
C SER A 64 4.12 -5.55 -24.14
N ARG A 65 3.19 -5.04 -24.96
CA ARG A 65 3.38 -3.81 -25.74
C ARG A 65 3.38 -2.59 -24.82
N ASN A 66 2.47 -2.54 -23.86
CA ASN A 66 2.40 -1.45 -22.88
C ASN A 66 3.67 -1.39 -22.01
N LEU A 67 4.24 -2.54 -21.66
CA LEU A 67 5.51 -2.59 -20.91
C LEU A 67 6.67 -1.92 -21.65
N LYS A 68 6.83 -2.16 -22.95
CA LYS A 68 7.87 -1.47 -23.75
C LYS A 68 7.70 0.05 -23.71
N ARG A 69 6.46 0.55 -23.78
CA ARG A 69 6.17 1.99 -23.68
C ARG A 69 6.55 2.57 -22.31
N LEU A 70 6.44 1.79 -21.23
CA LEU A 70 6.75 2.25 -19.88
C LEU A 70 8.23 2.09 -19.54
N LEU A 71 8.84 0.97 -19.88
CA LEU A 71 10.21 0.63 -19.51
C LEU A 71 11.27 1.15 -20.49
N GLY A 72 10.90 1.38 -21.75
CA GLY A 72 11.79 1.85 -22.82
C GLY A 72 11.93 0.83 -23.95
N GLU A 73 12.50 1.25 -25.07
CA GLU A 73 12.60 0.44 -26.30
C GLU A 73 13.50 -0.80 -26.14
N ASP A 74 14.50 -0.71 -25.27
CA ASP A 74 15.44 -1.79 -24.96
C ASP A 74 14.82 -2.89 -24.11
N PHE A 75 13.66 -2.64 -23.50
CA PHE A 75 12.99 -3.65 -22.69
C PHE A 75 12.54 -4.86 -23.54
N ARG A 76 12.82 -6.05 -23.01
CA ARG A 76 12.43 -7.32 -23.59
C ARG A 76 11.92 -8.24 -22.47
N ALA A 77 10.64 -8.60 -22.54
CA ALA A 77 10.12 -9.73 -21.79
C ALA A 77 10.57 -11.03 -22.46
N SER A 78 10.79 -12.07 -21.65
CA SER A 78 11.21 -13.40 -22.13
C SER A 78 10.04 -14.36 -22.07
N LYS A 79 9.89 -15.22 -23.07
CA LYS A 79 8.86 -16.26 -23.08
C LYS A 79 9.38 -17.50 -22.37
N TYR A 80 8.61 -18.00 -21.41
CA TYR A 80 8.91 -19.25 -20.73
C TYR A 80 7.68 -20.16 -20.66
N SER A 81 7.91 -21.46 -20.69
CA SER A 81 6.90 -22.45 -20.31
C SER A 81 6.90 -22.56 -18.79
N THR A 82 5.73 -22.53 -18.17
CA THR A 82 5.59 -22.58 -16.70
C THR A 82 4.84 -23.84 -16.29
N GLU A 83 4.87 -24.19 -15.01
CA GLU A 83 4.13 -25.35 -14.49
C GLU A 83 2.61 -25.17 -14.58
N ILE A 84 2.13 -23.92 -14.57
CA ILE A 84 0.69 -23.59 -14.52
C ILE A 84 0.03 -23.62 -15.90
N ASP A 85 0.76 -23.24 -16.96
CA ASP A 85 0.21 -23.18 -18.32
C ASP A 85 1.10 -23.94 -19.31
N ASN A 86 0.44 -24.66 -20.22
CA ASN A 86 1.08 -25.34 -21.34
C ASN A 86 1.53 -24.34 -22.42
N ALA A 87 0.86 -23.18 -22.52
CA ALA A 87 1.27 -22.11 -23.41
C ALA A 87 2.44 -21.31 -22.80
N PRO A 88 3.49 -20.98 -23.58
CA PRO A 88 4.54 -20.09 -23.12
C PRO A 88 3.98 -18.70 -22.77
N VAL A 89 4.34 -18.20 -21.58
CA VAL A 89 3.91 -16.89 -21.09
C VAL A 89 5.09 -15.92 -21.11
N ASN A 90 4.83 -14.65 -21.44
CA ASN A 90 5.82 -13.60 -21.30
C ASN A 90 6.06 -13.33 -19.80
N VAL A 91 7.30 -13.37 -19.35
CA VAL A 91 7.73 -13.10 -17.98
C VAL A 91 8.59 -11.84 -17.95
N ILE A 92 8.29 -10.95 -17.01
CA ILE A 92 9.13 -9.81 -16.65
C ILE A 92 10.04 -10.22 -15.48
N LYS A 93 11.31 -9.81 -15.51
CA LYS A 93 12.22 -10.04 -14.37
C LYS A 93 11.86 -9.14 -13.20
N LEU A 94 12.14 -9.58 -11.97
CA LEU A 94 11.81 -8.81 -10.77
C LEU A 94 12.43 -7.40 -10.78
N ILE A 95 13.68 -7.25 -11.21
CA ILE A 95 14.32 -5.93 -11.32
C ILE A 95 13.61 -4.99 -12.31
N ASP A 96 13.11 -5.52 -13.43
CA ASP A 96 12.35 -4.71 -14.39
C ASP A 96 10.94 -4.40 -13.87
N MET A 97 10.38 -5.28 -13.04
CA MET A 97 9.14 -5.04 -12.32
C MET A 97 9.30 -3.91 -11.28
N GLU A 98 10.38 -3.89 -10.51
CA GLU A 98 10.67 -2.80 -9.57
C GLU A 98 10.82 -1.46 -10.30
N ARG A 99 11.53 -1.45 -11.43
CA ARG A 99 11.64 -0.26 -12.30
C ARG A 99 10.29 0.16 -12.86
N LEU A 100 9.46 -0.79 -13.26
CA LEU A 100 8.10 -0.53 -13.75
C LEU A 100 7.27 0.12 -12.64
N LEU A 101 7.31 -0.44 -11.43
CA LEU A 101 6.58 0.03 -10.27
C LEU A 101 6.90 1.49 -9.97
N LEU A 102 8.19 1.83 -9.88
CA LEU A 102 8.64 3.20 -9.66
C LEU A 102 8.14 4.15 -10.76
N LYS A 103 8.25 3.76 -12.04
CA LYS A 103 7.79 4.60 -13.16
C LYS A 103 6.27 4.81 -13.15
N MET A 104 5.49 3.79 -12.79
CA MET A 104 4.03 3.91 -12.67
C MET A 104 3.67 4.81 -11.49
N ALA A 105 4.35 4.67 -10.35
CA ALA A 105 4.13 5.51 -9.18
C ALA A 105 4.41 6.98 -9.46
N VAL A 106 5.53 7.30 -10.11
CA VAL A 106 5.89 8.67 -10.54
C VAL A 106 4.84 9.26 -11.49
N LYS A 107 4.17 8.43 -12.28
CA LYS A 107 3.08 8.85 -13.20
C LYS A 107 1.72 8.97 -12.52
N GLY A 108 1.61 8.69 -11.23
CA GLY A 108 0.37 8.82 -10.47
C GLY A 108 -0.53 7.58 -10.50
N ASP A 109 -0.01 6.40 -10.83
CA ASP A 109 -0.79 5.16 -10.71
C ASP A 109 -1.00 4.82 -9.22
N PRO A 110 -2.25 4.76 -8.73
CA PRO A 110 -2.52 4.70 -7.30
C PRO A 110 -2.09 3.35 -6.69
N GLU A 111 -2.28 2.23 -7.39
CA GLU A 111 -1.82 0.92 -6.95
C GLU A 111 -0.29 0.85 -6.91
N ALA A 112 0.40 1.42 -7.91
CA ALA A 112 1.86 1.45 -7.94
C ALA A 112 2.45 2.34 -6.82
N ILE A 113 1.85 3.51 -6.55
CA ILE A 113 2.21 4.36 -5.42
C ILE A 113 2.06 3.57 -4.13
N GLN A 114 0.91 2.93 -3.94
CA GLN A 114 0.63 2.16 -2.73
C GLN A 114 1.66 1.03 -2.52
N TRP A 115 1.93 0.22 -3.54
CA TRP A 115 2.93 -0.85 -3.44
C TRP A 115 4.33 -0.30 -3.16
N THR A 116 4.70 0.83 -3.77
CA THR A 116 5.99 1.48 -3.51
C THR A 116 6.08 1.92 -2.05
N GLU A 117 5.05 2.61 -1.54
CA GLU A 117 5.00 3.02 -0.14
C GLU A 117 5.06 1.83 0.81
N GLU A 118 4.34 0.75 0.55
CA GLU A 118 4.32 -0.46 1.37
C GLU A 118 5.67 -1.19 1.38
N LEU A 119 6.42 -1.18 0.28
CA LEU A 119 7.73 -1.84 0.18
C LEU A 119 8.89 -0.98 0.73
N ILE A 120 8.71 0.33 0.84
CA ILE A 120 9.74 1.23 1.40
C ILE A 120 10.15 0.77 2.80
N GLY A 121 11.46 0.73 3.01
CA GLY A 121 12.08 0.38 4.29
C GLY A 121 12.53 -1.07 4.38
N LEU A 122 11.92 -2.02 3.65
CA LEU A 122 12.21 -3.45 3.85
C LEU A 122 13.70 -3.80 3.61
N SER A 123 14.23 -3.46 2.44
CA SER A 123 15.61 -3.85 2.06
C SER A 123 16.67 -3.10 2.85
N LEU A 124 16.49 -1.79 3.09
CA LEU A 124 17.43 -1.01 3.88
C LEU A 124 17.38 -1.40 5.36
N HIS A 125 16.19 -1.66 5.92
CA HIS A 125 16.06 -2.13 7.29
C HIS A 125 16.76 -3.48 7.49
N GLN A 126 16.62 -4.42 6.55
CA GLN A 126 17.37 -5.67 6.58
C GLN A 126 18.89 -5.44 6.61
N LEU A 127 19.42 -4.56 5.75
CA LEU A 127 20.86 -4.23 5.75
C LEU A 127 21.33 -3.65 7.10
N PHE A 128 20.50 -2.84 7.76
CA PHE A 128 20.79 -2.33 9.10
C PHE A 128 20.73 -3.45 10.15
N CYS A 129 19.69 -4.28 10.14
CA CYS A 129 19.59 -5.44 11.02
C CYS A 129 20.82 -6.35 10.89
N ASP A 130 21.25 -6.64 9.66
CA ASP A 130 22.45 -7.44 9.38
C ASP A 130 23.72 -6.78 9.95
N ALA A 131 23.89 -5.46 9.75
CA ALA A 131 25.04 -4.71 10.25
C ALA A 131 25.10 -4.67 11.78
N PHE A 132 23.95 -4.55 12.44
CA PHE A 132 23.82 -4.51 13.90
C PHE A 132 23.60 -5.89 14.53
N LYS A 133 23.58 -6.96 13.73
CA LYS A 133 23.33 -8.35 14.17
C LYS A 133 21.98 -8.51 14.91
N ILE A 134 20.98 -7.73 14.51
CA ILE A 134 19.59 -7.84 14.98
C ILE A 134 18.88 -8.83 14.07
N LYS A 135 18.15 -9.79 14.66
CA LYS A 135 17.34 -10.74 13.87
C LYS A 135 16.14 -10.03 13.27
N PHE A 136 15.95 -10.21 11.97
CA PHE A 136 14.79 -9.75 11.22
C PHE A 136 14.49 -10.83 10.16
N GLU A 137 13.71 -11.82 10.57
CA GLU A 137 13.48 -13.06 9.83
C GLU A 137 12.26 -12.95 8.91
N ALA A 138 11.88 -14.05 8.26
CA ALA A 138 10.80 -14.05 7.27
C ALA A 138 9.46 -13.61 7.87
N GLU A 139 9.16 -14.05 9.09
CA GLU A 139 7.95 -13.72 9.82
C GLU A 139 7.92 -12.23 10.18
N ASP A 140 9.04 -11.69 10.69
CA ASP A 140 9.16 -10.26 11.03
C ASP A 140 8.95 -9.36 9.79
N ARG A 141 9.48 -9.77 8.65
CA ARG A 141 9.28 -9.07 7.36
C ARG A 141 7.80 -9.06 6.95
N GLN A 142 7.10 -10.19 7.10
CA GLN A 142 5.67 -10.26 6.75
C GLN A 142 4.81 -9.48 7.73
N GLU A 143 5.13 -9.50 9.02
CA GLU A 143 4.46 -8.69 10.03
C GLU A 143 4.67 -7.20 9.76
N PHE A 144 5.91 -6.76 9.50
CA PHE A 144 6.22 -5.38 9.12
C PHE A 144 5.38 -4.91 7.93
N LEU A 145 5.32 -5.71 6.86
CA LEU A 145 4.51 -5.40 5.67
C LEU A 145 3.02 -5.32 6.00
N THR A 146 2.52 -6.23 6.83
CA THR A 146 1.11 -6.27 7.25
C THR A 146 0.75 -5.03 8.06
N GLN A 147 1.55 -4.69 9.07
CA GLN A 147 1.35 -3.51 9.90
C GLN A 147 1.40 -2.23 9.05
N ARG A 148 2.36 -2.14 8.11
CA ARG A 148 2.51 -1.00 7.22
C ARG A 148 1.33 -0.82 6.27
N GLN A 149 0.88 -1.90 5.63
CA GLN A 149 -0.32 -1.90 4.77
C GLN A 149 -1.55 -1.43 5.55
N GLN A 150 -1.74 -1.98 6.73
CA GLN A 150 -2.84 -1.63 7.60
C GLN A 150 -2.77 -0.16 8.09
N GLY A 151 -1.57 0.34 8.39
CA GLY A 151 -1.32 1.74 8.77
C GLY A 151 -1.61 2.71 7.63
N ILE A 152 -1.17 2.39 6.41
CA ILE A 152 -1.45 3.18 5.19
C ILE A 152 -2.95 3.21 4.92
N LEU A 153 -3.63 2.06 4.95
CA LEU A 153 -5.08 1.97 4.75
C LEU A 153 -5.84 2.80 5.77
N ALA A 154 -5.51 2.68 7.07
CA ALA A 154 -6.18 3.42 8.13
C ALA A 154 -5.99 4.93 8.00
N ARG A 155 -4.76 5.38 7.66
CA ARG A 155 -4.48 6.80 7.47
C ARG A 155 -5.24 7.36 6.27
N ARG A 156 -5.28 6.66 5.14
CA ARG A 156 -5.98 7.14 3.93
C ARG A 156 -7.48 7.19 4.15
N GLU A 157 -8.07 6.16 4.75
CA GLU A 157 -9.52 6.02 4.93
C GLU A 157 -10.16 7.23 5.64
N TYR A 158 -9.64 7.63 6.80
CA TYR A 158 -10.27 8.76 7.51
C TYR A 158 -9.82 10.14 7.01
N THR A 159 -8.56 10.28 6.59
CA THR A 159 -8.04 11.56 6.08
C THR A 159 -8.73 11.95 4.77
N ASP A 160 -8.98 10.99 3.88
CA ASP A 160 -9.69 11.20 2.63
C ASP A 160 -11.16 11.56 2.87
N VAL A 161 -11.81 10.92 3.86
CA VAL A 161 -13.18 11.27 4.28
C VAL A 161 -13.27 12.69 4.84
N ILE A 162 -12.31 13.10 5.68
CA ILE A 162 -12.23 14.48 6.16
C ILE A 162 -12.04 15.45 5.00
N LYS A 163 -11.17 15.11 4.04
CA LYS A 163 -10.93 15.94 2.85
C LYS A 163 -12.20 16.09 2.01
N ALA A 164 -12.87 14.99 1.71
CA ALA A 164 -14.11 14.97 0.94
C ALA A 164 -15.20 15.81 1.61
N TYR A 165 -15.35 15.68 2.94
CA TYR A 165 -16.24 16.54 3.72
C TYR A 165 -15.87 18.01 3.57
N LEU A 166 -14.60 18.38 3.80
CA LEU A 166 -14.18 19.77 3.68
C LEU A 166 -14.39 20.33 2.26
N ASP A 167 -14.20 19.53 1.22
CA ASP A 167 -14.44 19.94 -0.16
C ASP A 167 -15.94 20.11 -0.47
N ALA A 168 -16.81 19.29 0.14
CA ALA A 168 -18.26 19.42 0.04
C ALA A 168 -18.85 20.57 0.88
N HIS A 169 -18.14 21.01 1.92
CA HIS A 169 -18.57 22.03 2.89
C HIS A 169 -17.70 23.30 2.81
N PRO A 170 -17.84 24.13 1.74
CA PRO A 170 -17.05 25.34 1.57
C PRO A 170 -17.30 26.41 2.63
N GLU A 171 -18.39 26.32 3.39
CA GLU A 171 -18.68 27.15 4.56
C GLU A 171 -17.75 26.86 5.75
N VAL A 172 -17.12 25.68 5.79
CA VAL A 172 -16.07 25.37 6.76
C VAL A 172 -14.78 26.04 6.33
N GLN A 173 -14.53 27.23 6.88
CA GLN A 173 -13.39 28.08 6.53
C GLN A 173 -12.49 28.41 7.73
N GLY A 174 -11.39 29.11 7.45
CA GLY A 174 -10.45 29.62 8.43
C GLY A 174 -9.80 28.53 9.29
N LYS A 175 -9.61 28.83 10.58
CA LYS A 175 -8.93 27.94 11.53
C LYS A 175 -9.60 26.56 11.64
N LYS A 176 -10.93 26.48 11.52
CA LYS A 176 -11.67 25.21 11.62
C LYS A 176 -11.29 24.24 10.50
N ARG A 177 -11.14 24.73 9.27
CA ARG A 177 -10.65 23.94 8.13
C ARG A 177 -9.16 23.58 8.32
N GLN A 178 -8.34 24.57 8.67
CA GLN A 178 -6.89 24.41 8.78
C GLN A 178 -6.48 23.37 9.83
N PHE A 179 -7.15 23.35 10.99
CA PHE A 179 -6.78 22.48 12.11
C PHE A 179 -7.65 21.22 12.22
N MET A 180 -8.47 20.89 11.21
CA MET A 180 -9.39 19.74 11.28
C MET A 180 -8.63 18.44 11.55
N TYR A 181 -7.60 18.15 10.76
CA TYR A 181 -6.82 16.92 10.87
C TYR A 181 -6.09 16.80 12.22
N SER A 182 -5.42 17.86 12.66
CA SER A 182 -4.68 17.84 13.93
C SER A 182 -5.63 17.74 15.13
N THR A 183 -6.77 18.42 15.09
CA THR A 183 -7.78 18.38 16.16
C THR A 183 -8.35 16.98 16.32
N VAL A 184 -8.74 16.36 15.21
CA VAL A 184 -9.30 15.01 15.22
C VAL A 184 -8.27 14.00 15.71
N SER A 185 -7.02 14.07 15.22
CA SER A 185 -5.94 13.19 15.67
C SER A 185 -5.64 13.34 17.17
N ASP A 186 -5.63 14.57 17.70
CA ASP A 186 -5.42 14.81 19.13
C ASP A 186 -6.56 14.29 20.00
N LEU A 187 -7.81 14.32 19.52
CA LEU A 187 -8.95 13.76 20.26
C LEU A 187 -8.78 12.24 20.44
N VAL A 188 -8.39 11.53 19.38
CA VAL A 188 -8.17 10.08 19.47
C VAL A 188 -6.94 9.75 20.32
N ASN A 189 -5.85 10.50 20.18
CA ASN A 189 -4.67 10.30 21.03
C ASN A 189 -5.02 10.50 22.52
N ARG A 190 -5.85 11.50 22.85
CA ARG A 190 -6.29 11.72 24.23
C ARG A 190 -7.13 10.57 24.76
N ASP A 191 -8.00 10.01 23.94
CA ASP A 191 -8.83 8.89 24.37
C ASP A 191 -8.02 7.60 24.57
N VAL A 192 -7.17 7.25 23.61
CA VAL A 192 -6.44 5.97 23.64
C VAL A 192 -5.18 6.04 24.53
N LEU A 193 -4.48 7.16 24.54
CA LEU A 193 -3.17 7.32 25.20
C LEU A 193 -3.20 8.31 26.37
N GLY A 194 -4.33 8.98 26.63
CA GLY A 194 -4.44 10.00 27.68
C GLY A 194 -3.67 11.28 27.39
N LYS A 195 -3.06 11.44 26.20
CA LYS A 195 -2.07 12.48 25.90
C LYS A 195 -2.29 13.14 24.54
N THR A 196 -1.82 14.36 24.38
CA THR A 196 -1.78 15.05 23.07
C THR A 196 -0.59 14.57 22.24
N ALA A 197 -0.62 14.80 20.93
CA ALA A 197 0.54 14.54 20.07
C ALA A 197 1.80 15.28 20.55
N LYS A 198 1.64 16.51 21.08
CA LYS A 198 2.75 17.28 21.66
C LYS A 198 3.38 16.57 22.87
N ALA A 199 2.56 16.15 23.83
CA ALA A 199 3.05 15.46 25.03
C ALA A 199 3.70 14.11 24.69
N LEU A 200 3.15 13.40 23.71
CA LEU A 200 3.72 12.13 23.23
C LEU A 200 5.06 12.32 22.55
N ARG A 201 5.29 13.43 21.83
CA ARG A 201 6.61 13.74 21.26
C ARG A 201 7.66 13.96 22.34
N GLU A 202 7.32 14.78 23.33
CA GLU A 202 8.21 15.10 24.45
C GLU A 202 8.58 13.84 25.23
N GLU A 203 7.61 13.00 25.56
CA GLU A 203 7.81 11.73 26.28
C GLU A 203 8.71 10.74 25.52
N ARG A 204 8.59 10.71 24.19
CA ARG A 204 9.26 9.71 23.35
C ARG A 204 10.55 10.23 22.71
N GLY A 205 10.95 11.47 23.01
CA GLY A 205 12.14 12.09 22.44
C GLY A 205 12.06 12.28 20.92
N LEU A 206 10.87 12.46 20.37
CA LEU A 206 10.65 12.61 18.92
C LEU A 206 10.92 14.05 18.48
N ALA A 207 11.48 14.20 17.28
CA ALA A 207 11.67 15.51 16.65
C ALA A 207 10.32 16.15 16.28
N THR A 208 10.34 17.45 15.98
CA THR A 208 9.11 18.22 15.68
C THR A 208 8.38 17.71 14.44
N ASP A 209 9.14 17.22 13.47
CA ASP A 209 8.71 16.69 12.17
C ASP A 209 8.39 15.19 12.19
N ASP A 210 8.80 14.47 13.25
CA ASP A 210 8.51 13.05 13.39
C ASP A 210 6.99 12.79 13.48
N GLN A 211 6.59 11.70 12.81
CA GLN A 211 5.23 11.20 12.86
C GLN A 211 5.04 10.40 14.15
N VAL A 212 4.29 10.98 15.11
CA VAL A 212 4.04 10.37 16.42
C VAL A 212 3.49 8.94 16.31
N ARG A 213 2.63 8.68 15.31
CA ARG A 213 2.01 7.37 15.09
C ARG A 213 3.00 6.24 14.77
N ASP A 214 4.17 6.56 14.21
CA ASP A 214 5.18 5.54 13.85
C ASP A 214 5.82 4.92 15.10
N SER A 215 5.64 5.56 16.26
CA SER A 215 6.11 5.04 17.55
C SER A 215 5.06 4.20 18.30
N TYR A 216 3.85 4.04 17.76
CA TYR A 216 2.76 3.32 18.44
C TYR A 216 2.88 1.81 18.26
N ASP A 217 2.54 1.04 19.29
CA ASP A 217 2.43 -0.41 19.16
C ASP A 217 1.17 -0.82 18.37
N ALA A 218 1.13 -2.08 17.93
CA ALA A 218 0.04 -2.61 17.12
C ALA A 218 -1.32 -2.55 17.83
N LYS A 219 -1.35 -2.73 19.16
CA LYS A 219 -2.59 -2.66 19.95
C LYS A 219 -3.17 -1.25 19.94
N THR A 220 -2.35 -0.26 20.25
CA THR A 220 -2.68 1.17 20.23
C THR A 220 -3.17 1.59 18.84
N LEU A 221 -2.47 1.20 17.79
CA LEU A 221 -2.87 1.48 16.41
C LEU A 221 -4.22 0.83 16.06
N GLY A 222 -4.49 -0.36 16.60
CA GLY A 222 -5.78 -1.04 16.46
C GLY A 222 -6.93 -0.27 17.10
N GLU A 223 -6.75 0.22 18.33
CA GLU A 223 -7.77 0.99 19.07
C GLU A 223 -8.08 2.34 18.42
N ILE A 224 -7.04 3.06 17.95
CA ILE A 224 -7.17 4.29 17.17
C ILE A 224 -7.99 4.03 15.91
N ARG A 225 -7.64 2.96 15.17
CA ARG A 225 -8.30 2.62 13.90
C ARG A 225 -9.79 2.33 14.06
N GLN A 226 -10.20 1.66 15.14
CA GLN A 226 -11.63 1.37 15.37
C GLN A 226 -12.44 2.67 15.48
N ARG A 227 -11.93 3.66 16.22
CA ARG A 227 -12.57 4.97 16.37
C ARG A 227 -12.59 5.75 15.07
N GLU A 228 -11.47 5.78 14.35
CA GLU A 228 -11.37 6.50 13.07
C GLU A 228 -12.29 5.90 12.01
N ARG A 229 -12.43 4.57 11.94
CA ARG A 229 -13.36 3.91 11.01
C ARG A 229 -14.82 4.19 11.33
N HIS A 230 -15.19 4.13 12.62
CA HIS A 230 -16.54 4.48 13.03
C HIS A 230 -16.83 5.95 12.70
N ALA A 231 -15.91 6.87 13.02
CA ALA A 231 -16.05 8.27 12.68
C ALA A 231 -16.15 8.51 11.17
N ALA A 232 -15.33 7.82 10.35
CA ALA A 232 -15.40 7.89 8.90
C ALA A 232 -16.79 7.49 8.39
N MET A 233 -17.36 6.39 8.90
CA MET A 233 -18.70 5.95 8.55
C MET A 233 -19.79 6.98 8.90
N LEU A 234 -19.67 7.66 10.05
CA LEU A 234 -20.60 8.73 10.43
C LEU A 234 -20.50 9.95 9.50
N VAL A 235 -19.29 10.33 9.10
CA VAL A 235 -19.09 11.42 8.13
C VAL A 235 -19.69 11.03 6.77
N GLU A 236 -19.38 9.85 6.25
CA GLU A 236 -19.82 9.43 4.91
C GLU A 236 -21.32 9.16 4.81
N LYS A 237 -21.94 8.57 5.85
CA LYS A 237 -23.33 8.13 5.81
C LYS A 237 -24.30 9.16 6.36
N GLN A 238 -23.84 10.03 7.25
CA GLN A 238 -24.68 10.98 7.98
C GLN A 238 -24.25 12.43 7.78
N ASP A 239 -23.28 12.68 6.90
CA ASP A 239 -22.73 14.02 6.61
C ASP A 239 -22.27 14.77 7.88
N MET A 240 -21.80 14.00 8.87
CA MET A 240 -21.45 14.54 10.17
C MET A 240 -20.10 15.27 10.11
N CYS A 241 -20.00 16.44 10.73
CA CYS A 241 -18.72 17.14 10.91
C CYS A 241 -17.68 16.21 11.55
N PRO A 242 -16.45 16.08 10.99
CA PRO A 242 -15.45 15.11 11.47
C PRO A 242 -15.12 15.19 12.97
N ILE A 243 -15.08 16.40 13.55
CA ILE A 243 -14.86 16.58 14.99
C ILE A 243 -16.01 16.00 15.82
N SER A 244 -17.26 16.14 15.34
CA SER A 244 -18.42 15.57 16.01
C SER A 244 -18.44 14.05 15.85
N ALA A 245 -18.16 13.56 14.63
CA ALA A 245 -18.09 12.14 14.33
C ALA A 245 -17.05 11.41 15.19
N ILE A 246 -15.85 11.97 15.35
CA ILE A 246 -14.82 11.31 16.18
C ILE A 246 -15.17 11.32 17.67
N LYS A 247 -15.84 12.36 18.16
CA LYS A 247 -16.33 12.39 19.55
C LYS A 247 -17.40 11.33 19.79
N GLU A 248 -18.29 11.14 18.83
CA GLU A 248 -19.33 10.11 18.91
C GLU A 248 -18.73 8.70 18.85
N ALA A 249 -17.77 8.49 17.94
CA ALA A 249 -17.02 7.23 17.88
C ALA A 249 -16.27 6.95 19.18
N ILE A 250 -15.60 7.96 19.77
CA ILE A 250 -14.93 7.83 21.07
C ILE A 250 -15.94 7.38 22.14
N ARG A 251 -17.06 8.07 22.30
CA ARG A 251 -18.10 7.71 23.28
C ARG A 251 -18.64 6.29 23.13
N PHE A 252 -18.65 5.76 21.91
CA PHE A 252 -19.11 4.39 21.64
C PHE A 252 -18.11 3.33 22.14
N TYR A 253 -16.81 3.64 22.13
CA TYR A 253 -15.72 2.71 22.49
C TYR A 253 -15.12 2.95 23.89
N SER A 254 -15.44 4.06 24.54
CA SER A 254 -15.10 4.34 25.95
C SER A 254 -16.06 3.62 26.90
#